data_AF-A0A6A3H831-F1
#
_entry.id   AF-A0A6A3H831-F1
#
_cell.length_a   1.000
_cell.length_b   1.000
_cell.length_c   1.000
_cell.angle_alpha   90.00
_cell.angle_beta   90.00
_cell.angle_gamma   90.00
#
_symmetry.space_group_name_H-M   'P 1'
#
loop_
_entity.id
_entity.type
_entity.pdbx_description
1 polymer ?
#
loop_
_entity_poly.entity_id
_entity_poly.type
_entity_poly.pdbx_seq_one_letter_code
_entity_poly.pdbx_strand_id
1 'polypeptide(L)'
;MVTMQKLAKGLGPSIRERSPVTSIVGEQQAHGANFDLAVVTLADGTQVRGHQCIVTAGAWTNKVLKQSDVDNVKLQPIATFGTYWRCKQELYTPDKFPVFIKYGYPEVYGLPMMNPEEGVKICRHDGPNVNPDARQGVAQPAAELEHLQNFVAENFSQVDSSAPNQVDHCMYTMTEDSNFLIDFVAIPSSAGSTSAAKTIVVGAGFSGHGAKKTPVIGQMLADLALKGETRVHPAGFRLSRNVSPLDHHSFPKL
;
A
#
# COMPACT_ATOMS: atom_id res chain seq x y z
N MET A 1 8.95 6.77 7.00
CA MET A 1 9.09 5.32 7.23
C MET A 1 10.41 4.94 7.90
N VAL A 2 11.57 5.42 7.43
CA VAL A 2 12.89 5.13 8.03
C VAL A 2 12.94 5.41 9.54
N THR A 3 12.38 6.53 9.99
CA THR A 3 12.31 6.87 11.44
C THR A 3 11.55 5.81 12.25
N MET A 4 10.39 5.36 11.77
CA MET A 4 9.59 4.32 12.44
C MET A 4 10.36 2.99 12.52
N GLN A 5 11.04 2.61 11.44
CA GLN A 5 11.85 1.38 11.43
C GLN A 5 13.05 1.48 12.39
N LYS A 6 13.73 2.64 12.46
CA LYS A 6 14.83 2.88 13.40
C LYS A 6 14.37 2.80 14.85
N LEU A 7 13.24 3.45 15.18
CA LEU A 7 12.63 3.36 16.51
C LEU A 7 12.24 1.93 16.85
N ALA A 8 11.59 1.23 15.92
CA ALA A 8 11.22 -0.17 16.10
C ALA A 8 12.45 -1.02 16.41
N LYS A 9 13.55 -0.94 15.63
CA LYS A 9 14.81 -1.69 15.90
C LYS A 9 15.33 -1.48 17.32
N GLY A 10 15.24 -0.26 17.87
CA GLY A 10 15.64 0.04 19.25
C GLY A 10 14.82 -0.67 20.33
N LEU A 11 13.62 -1.17 20.00
CA LEU A 11 12.72 -1.89 20.89
C LEU A 11 12.87 -3.43 20.81
N GLY A 12 13.84 -3.92 20.03
CA GLY A 12 14.17 -5.35 19.94
C GLY A 12 13.45 -6.25 18.91
N PRO A 13 12.58 -5.79 17.98
CA PRO A 13 12.06 -6.66 16.93
C PRO A 13 13.17 -7.08 15.97
N SER A 14 13.12 -8.33 15.53
CA SER A 14 13.98 -8.84 14.46
C SER A 14 13.43 -8.42 13.09
N ILE A 15 14.29 -7.88 12.23
CA ILE A 15 13.94 -7.51 10.86
C ILE A 15 14.74 -8.40 9.90
N ARG A 16 14.02 -9.09 9.01
CA ARG A 16 14.60 -9.94 7.96
C ARG A 16 14.31 -9.33 6.61
N GLU A 17 15.35 -8.77 5.99
CA GLU A 17 15.27 -8.22 4.63
C GLU A 17 15.53 -9.31 3.60
N ARG A 18 15.04 -9.13 2.38
CA ARG A 18 15.21 -10.11 1.27
C ARG A 18 14.70 -11.51 1.63
N SER A 19 13.62 -11.57 2.39
CA SER A 19 12.97 -12.81 2.82
C SER A 19 11.53 -12.86 2.29
N PRO A 20 11.31 -13.18 1.00
CA PRO A 20 9.97 -13.30 0.46
C PRO A 20 9.18 -14.39 1.20
N VAL A 21 7.93 -14.09 1.56
CA VAL A 21 7.00 -15.06 2.13
C VAL A 21 6.41 -15.90 0.99
N THR A 22 6.34 -17.21 1.19
CA THR A 22 5.80 -18.17 0.22
C THR A 22 4.55 -18.88 0.71
N SER A 23 4.24 -18.89 2.01
CA SER A 23 2.96 -19.35 2.54
C SER A 23 2.74 -18.90 3.98
N ILE A 24 1.48 -18.86 4.39
CA ILE A 24 1.04 -18.61 5.77
C ILE A 24 -0.04 -19.64 6.12
N VAL A 25 0.18 -20.44 7.17
CA VAL A 25 -0.79 -21.47 7.62
C VAL A 25 -0.97 -21.43 9.13
N GLY A 26 -2.09 -21.96 9.61
CA GLY A 26 -2.31 -22.26 11.03
C GLY A 26 -1.61 -23.56 11.45
N GLU A 27 -0.97 -23.59 12.61
CA GLU A 27 -0.39 -24.79 13.21
C GLU A 27 -0.92 -24.97 14.64
N GLN A 28 -1.48 -26.14 14.94
CA GLN A 28 -1.92 -26.48 16.28
C GLN A 28 -0.72 -26.90 17.14
N GLN A 29 -0.61 -26.35 18.35
CA GLN A 29 0.40 -26.83 19.30
C GLN A 29 -0.03 -28.16 19.93
N ALA A 30 0.90 -29.12 20.02
CA ALA A 30 0.66 -30.34 20.78
C ALA A 30 0.49 -30.02 22.28
N HIS A 31 -0.43 -30.73 22.94
CA HIS A 31 -0.70 -30.70 24.39
C HIS A 31 -1.31 -29.41 24.97
N GLY A 32 -2.63 -29.24 24.82
CA GLY A 32 -3.46 -28.46 25.74
C GLY A 32 -3.28 -26.94 25.74
N ALA A 33 -2.39 -26.40 24.89
CA ALA A 33 -2.31 -24.97 24.66
C ALA A 33 -3.42 -24.55 23.68
N ASN A 34 -4.35 -23.72 24.15
CA ASN A 34 -5.52 -23.21 23.41
C ASN A 34 -5.21 -22.26 22.23
N PHE A 35 -3.96 -22.21 21.74
CA PHE A 35 -3.56 -21.20 20.76
C PHE A 35 -2.91 -21.82 19.54
N ASP A 36 -3.65 -21.85 18.43
CA ASP A 36 -3.09 -22.11 17.10
C ASP A 36 -2.07 -21.00 16.77
N LEU A 37 -0.92 -21.38 16.22
CA LEU A 37 0.14 -20.47 15.77
C LEU A 37 -0.03 -20.14 14.29
N ALA A 38 0.41 -18.95 13.88
CA ALA A 38 0.64 -18.64 12.48
C ALA A 38 2.06 -19.06 12.12
N VAL A 39 2.20 -19.83 11.05
CA VAL A 39 3.46 -20.27 10.49
C VAL A 39 3.67 -19.58 9.16
N VAL A 40 4.70 -18.74 9.09
CA VAL A 40 5.10 -18.05 7.87
C VAL A 40 6.30 -18.79 7.29
N THR A 41 6.16 -19.30 6.06
CA THR A 41 7.26 -19.93 5.33
C THR A 41 7.92 -18.90 4.42
N LEU A 42 9.24 -18.84 4.48
CA LEU A 42 10.06 -17.99 3.62
C LEU A 42 10.56 -18.75 2.40
N ALA A 43 10.99 -18.04 1.36
CA ALA A 43 11.47 -18.63 0.11
C ALA A 43 12.69 -19.55 0.27
N ASP A 44 13.48 -19.38 1.34
CA ASP A 44 14.61 -20.25 1.68
C ASP A 44 14.20 -21.49 2.49
N GLY A 45 12.91 -21.69 2.73
CA GLY A 45 12.36 -22.78 3.54
C GLY A 45 12.31 -22.50 5.04
N THR A 46 12.86 -21.37 5.51
CA THR A 46 12.79 -20.98 6.92
C THR A 46 11.34 -20.78 7.33
N GLN A 47 10.98 -21.34 8.49
CA GLN A 47 9.66 -21.13 9.09
C GLN A 47 9.74 -20.21 10.31
N VAL A 48 8.81 -19.25 10.37
CA VAL A 48 8.64 -18.34 11.50
C VAL A 48 7.29 -18.58 12.13
N ARG A 49 7.28 -18.81 13.44
CA ARG A 49 6.06 -19.07 14.20
C ARG A 49 5.73 -17.89 15.10
N GLY A 50 4.45 -17.56 15.22
CA GLY A 50 3.96 -16.54 16.15
C GLY A 50 2.49 -16.74 16.48
N HIS A 51 2.03 -16.21 17.61
CA HIS A 51 0.63 -16.30 18.00
C HIS A 51 -0.31 -15.54 17.03
N GLN A 52 0.23 -14.54 16.33
CA GLN A 52 -0.51 -13.74 15.37
C GLN A 52 0.38 -13.36 14.18
N CYS A 53 -0.24 -13.14 13.02
CA CYS A 53 0.41 -12.62 11.82
C CYS A 53 -0.33 -11.37 11.34
N ILE A 54 0.43 -10.35 10.93
CA ILE A 54 -0.09 -9.16 10.27
C ILE A 54 0.48 -9.13 8.84
N VAL A 55 -0.39 -9.13 7.83
CA VAL A 55 0.02 -9.03 6.42
C VAL A 55 -0.18 -7.59 5.92
N THR A 56 0.92 -6.92 5.63
CA THR A 56 0.96 -5.57 5.04
C THR A 56 1.89 -5.54 3.82
N ALA A 57 1.70 -6.48 2.89
CA ALA A 57 2.60 -6.71 1.75
C ALA A 57 2.37 -5.76 0.56
N GLY A 58 1.58 -4.69 0.72
CA GLY A 58 1.29 -3.71 -0.33
C GLY A 58 0.75 -4.38 -1.59
N ALA A 59 1.37 -4.09 -2.74
CA ALA A 59 0.97 -4.63 -4.05
C ALA A 59 1.08 -6.16 -4.15
N TRP A 60 1.88 -6.79 -3.30
CA TRP A 60 2.03 -8.25 -3.25
C TRP A 60 1.01 -8.96 -2.35
N THR A 61 0.11 -8.23 -1.68
CA THR A 61 -0.83 -8.84 -0.72
C THR A 61 -1.64 -9.98 -1.33
N ASN A 62 -2.22 -9.80 -2.52
CA ASN A 62 -2.95 -10.89 -3.19
C ASN A 62 -2.08 -12.10 -3.47
N LYS A 63 -0.81 -11.89 -3.84
CA LYS A 63 0.12 -12.99 -4.13
C LYS A 63 0.38 -13.81 -2.86
N VAL A 64 0.71 -13.14 -1.76
CA VAL A 64 0.97 -13.78 -0.47
C VAL A 64 -0.26 -14.54 0.03
N LEU A 65 -1.45 -13.94 -0.08
CA LEU A 65 -2.70 -14.58 0.35
C LEU A 65 -3.07 -15.78 -0.54
N LYS A 66 -2.96 -15.65 -1.87
CA LYS A 66 -3.22 -16.77 -2.79
C LYS A 66 -2.25 -17.95 -2.59
N GLN A 67 -0.99 -17.67 -2.30
CA GLN A 67 -0.01 -18.71 -1.93
C GLN A 67 -0.29 -19.37 -0.58
N SER A 68 -1.25 -18.82 0.18
CA SER A 68 -1.74 -19.32 1.46
C SER A 68 -3.18 -19.83 1.36
N ASP A 69 -3.63 -20.16 0.14
CA ASP A 69 -4.99 -20.61 -0.19
C ASP A 69 -6.11 -19.66 0.27
N VAL A 70 -5.85 -18.35 0.23
CA VAL A 70 -6.83 -17.29 0.48
C VAL A 70 -7.06 -16.48 -0.80
N ASP A 71 -8.28 -16.50 -1.32
CA ASP A 71 -8.65 -15.88 -2.60
C ASP A 71 -9.77 -14.84 -2.51
N ASN A 72 -10.39 -14.68 -1.34
CA ASN A 72 -11.52 -13.78 -1.12
C ASN A 72 -11.12 -12.29 -0.98
N VAL A 73 -9.82 -11.98 -0.94
CA VAL A 73 -9.30 -10.61 -0.94
C VAL A 73 -9.06 -10.14 -2.37
N LYS A 74 -9.78 -9.11 -2.80
CA LYS A 74 -9.70 -8.52 -4.14
C LYS A 74 -8.97 -7.19 -4.11
N LEU A 75 -7.75 -7.18 -4.68
CA LEU A 75 -6.94 -5.98 -4.82
C LEU A 75 -6.40 -5.85 -6.26
N GLN A 76 -6.25 -4.63 -6.76
CA GLN A 76 -5.66 -4.38 -8.08
C GLN A 76 -4.44 -3.47 -7.95
N PRO A 77 -3.21 -3.97 -8.13
CA PRO A 77 -2.05 -3.11 -8.23
C PRO A 77 -2.08 -2.28 -9.52
N ILE A 78 -1.74 -1.01 -9.40
CA ILE A 78 -1.54 -0.09 -10.53
C ILE A 78 -0.15 0.54 -10.44
N ALA A 79 0.46 0.79 -11.59
CA ALA A 79 1.73 1.51 -11.68
C ALA A 79 1.44 3.01 -11.64
N THR A 80 2.03 3.70 -10.67
CA THR A 80 1.95 5.18 -10.60
C THR A 80 3.33 5.80 -10.80
N PHE A 81 3.34 7.06 -11.20
CA PHE A 81 4.55 7.77 -11.63
C PHE A 81 4.70 9.08 -10.86
N GLY A 82 5.80 9.19 -10.11
CA GLY A 82 6.16 10.39 -9.37
C GLY A 82 6.96 11.33 -10.25
N THR A 83 6.30 12.26 -10.93
CA THR A 83 6.93 13.24 -11.84
C THR A 83 7.39 14.49 -11.08
N TYR A 84 8.66 14.87 -11.27
CA TYR A 84 9.30 16.07 -10.71
C TYR A 84 9.72 16.99 -11.85
N TRP A 85 9.50 18.29 -11.68
CA TRP A 85 9.57 19.28 -12.75
C TRP A 85 10.54 20.39 -12.38
N ARG A 86 11.40 20.80 -13.33
CA ARG A 86 12.28 21.94 -13.12
C ARG A 86 11.44 23.18 -12.87
N CYS A 87 11.82 23.97 -11.87
CA CYS A 87 11.05 25.12 -11.46
C CYS A 87 11.97 26.22 -10.94
N LYS A 88 11.42 27.44 -10.83
CA LYS A 88 12.07 28.56 -10.15
C LYS A 88 12.13 28.29 -8.64
N GLN A 89 13.26 27.73 -8.20
CA GLN A 89 13.44 27.11 -6.89
C GLN A 89 12.89 27.92 -5.70
N GLU A 90 13.14 29.23 -5.67
CA GLU A 90 12.75 30.12 -4.58
C GLU A 90 11.24 30.31 -4.40
N LEU A 91 10.42 29.84 -5.35
CA LEU A 91 8.96 29.89 -5.30
C LEU A 91 8.34 28.56 -4.84
N TYR A 92 9.07 27.44 -4.96
CA TYR A 92 8.52 26.10 -4.77
C TYR A 92 9.02 25.40 -3.51
N THR A 93 9.65 26.13 -2.58
CA THR A 93 10.08 25.60 -1.29
C THR A 93 8.89 25.29 -0.37
N PRO A 94 9.05 24.40 0.64
CA PRO A 94 7.96 24.00 1.52
C PRO A 94 7.29 25.13 2.33
N ASP A 95 7.98 26.25 2.54
CA ASP A 95 7.48 27.45 3.21
C ASP A 95 6.66 28.38 2.29
N LYS A 96 6.73 28.19 0.97
CA LYS A 96 6.11 29.08 -0.03
C LYS A 96 5.10 28.40 -0.94
N PHE A 97 5.21 27.09 -1.13
CA PHE A 97 4.34 26.33 -2.01
C PHE A 97 3.55 25.27 -1.26
N PRO A 98 2.22 25.22 -1.41
CA PRO A 98 1.38 24.29 -0.66
C PRO A 98 1.46 22.87 -1.21
N VAL A 99 1.06 21.91 -0.39
CA VAL A 99 0.59 20.62 -0.89
C VAL A 99 -0.83 20.80 -1.42
N PHE A 100 -1.13 20.27 -2.61
CA PHE A 100 -2.47 20.38 -3.20
C PHE A 100 -2.96 19.06 -3.81
N ILE A 101 -4.28 18.96 -3.94
CA ILE A 101 -4.98 17.97 -4.74
C ILE A 101 -6.01 18.73 -5.58
N LYS A 102 -5.95 18.59 -6.90
CA LYS A 102 -6.93 19.07 -7.86
C LYS A 102 -7.86 17.92 -8.19
N TYR A 103 -9.12 18.04 -7.74
CA TYR A 103 -10.17 17.07 -8.01
C TYR A 103 -10.63 17.07 -9.48
N GLY A 104 -11.34 16.01 -9.86
CA GLY A 104 -11.78 15.72 -11.23
C GLY A 104 -10.96 14.60 -11.85
N TYR A 105 -11.34 14.16 -13.05
CA TYR A 105 -10.64 13.10 -13.75
C TYR A 105 -9.81 13.65 -14.94
N PRO A 106 -8.50 13.37 -14.99
CA PRO A 106 -7.70 12.74 -13.94
C PRO A 106 -7.45 13.68 -12.76
N GLU A 107 -7.27 13.10 -11.58
CA GLU A 107 -6.89 13.83 -10.36
C GLU A 107 -5.39 14.10 -10.39
N VAL A 108 -4.99 15.30 -10.00
CA VAL A 108 -3.58 15.71 -9.95
C VAL A 108 -3.26 16.17 -8.54
N TYR A 109 -2.12 15.74 -8.00
CA TYR A 109 -1.63 16.21 -6.71
C TYR A 109 -0.22 16.79 -6.87
N GLY A 110 0.14 17.71 -5.98
CA GLY A 110 1.48 18.29 -5.97
C GLY A 110 2.02 18.53 -4.57
N LEU A 111 3.34 18.47 -4.49
CA LEU A 111 4.11 18.71 -3.28
C LEU A 111 5.21 19.74 -3.59
N PRO A 112 5.60 20.56 -2.60
CA PRO A 112 6.72 21.48 -2.77
C PRO A 112 8.01 20.72 -3.12
N MET A 113 8.93 21.44 -3.72
CA MET A 113 10.28 20.97 -4.01
C MET A 113 11.02 20.70 -2.70
N MET A 114 11.32 19.42 -2.44
CA MET A 114 12.11 18.99 -1.29
C MET A 114 13.61 18.91 -1.61
N ASN A 115 13.94 18.73 -2.88
CA ASN A 115 15.30 18.66 -3.40
C ASN A 115 15.41 19.55 -4.66
N PRO A 116 16.29 20.57 -4.67
CA PRO A 116 16.57 21.41 -5.83
C PRO A 116 16.93 20.65 -7.12
N GLU A 117 17.57 19.49 -7.00
CA GLU A 117 17.97 18.67 -8.15
C GLU A 117 16.81 17.91 -8.77
N GLU A 118 15.73 17.64 -8.01
CA GLU A 118 14.53 16.95 -8.48
C GLU A 118 13.53 17.95 -9.07
N GLY A 119 13.25 19.03 -8.33
CA GLY A 119 12.25 20.04 -8.65
C GLY A 119 10.92 19.87 -7.91
N VAL A 120 9.88 20.60 -8.33
CA VAL A 120 8.54 20.50 -7.74
C VAL A 120 7.89 19.20 -8.16
N LYS A 121 7.20 18.51 -7.24
CA LYS A 121 6.50 17.25 -7.55
C LYS A 121 5.07 17.56 -7.94
N ILE A 122 4.67 17.16 -9.15
CA ILE A 122 3.29 17.30 -9.65
C ILE A 122 2.97 16.02 -10.41
N CYS A 123 1.98 15.26 -9.97
CA CYS A 123 1.73 13.90 -10.43
C CYS A 123 0.24 13.63 -10.64
N ARG A 124 -0.08 12.73 -11.56
CA ARG A 124 -1.43 12.16 -11.65
C ARG A 124 -1.67 11.16 -10.51
N HIS A 125 -2.92 11.05 -10.08
CA HIS A 125 -3.38 10.13 -9.05
C HIS A 125 -3.99 8.84 -9.64
N ASP A 126 -3.44 8.33 -10.73
CA ASP A 126 -3.89 7.10 -11.39
C ASP A 126 -2.73 6.42 -12.12
N GLY A 127 -3.04 5.38 -12.87
CA GLY A 127 -2.12 4.71 -13.76
C GLY A 127 -2.59 3.31 -14.19
N PRO A 128 -1.85 2.64 -15.08
CA PRO A 128 -2.27 1.36 -15.64
C PRO A 128 -2.14 0.22 -14.63
N ASN A 129 -2.95 -0.82 -14.80
CA ASN A 129 -2.79 -2.09 -14.07
C ASN A 129 -1.37 -2.64 -14.24
N VAL A 130 -0.82 -3.20 -13.17
CA VAL A 130 0.54 -3.73 -13.17
C VAL A 130 0.62 -5.05 -12.41
N ASN A 131 1.43 -5.98 -12.90
CA ASN A 131 1.95 -7.06 -12.07
C ASN A 131 3.09 -6.49 -11.22
N PRO A 132 3.02 -6.54 -9.88
CA PRO A 132 4.05 -5.95 -9.03
C PRO A 132 5.44 -6.57 -9.22
N ASP A 133 5.54 -7.83 -9.65
CA ASP A 133 6.81 -8.47 -9.99
C ASP A 133 7.40 -7.98 -11.32
N ALA A 134 6.60 -7.31 -12.16
CA ALA A 134 6.99 -6.79 -13.48
C ALA A 134 6.99 -5.26 -13.56
N ARG A 135 6.95 -4.55 -12.42
CA ARG A 135 6.84 -3.07 -12.38
C ARG A 135 7.95 -2.33 -13.14
N GLN A 136 9.17 -2.87 -13.14
CA GLN A 136 10.34 -2.23 -13.76
C GLN A 136 10.18 -2.03 -15.28
N GLY A 137 9.38 -2.87 -15.94
CA GLY A 137 9.14 -2.77 -17.39
C GLY A 137 8.00 -1.83 -17.79
N VAL A 138 7.31 -1.20 -16.82
CA VAL A 138 6.13 -0.37 -17.10
C VAL A 138 6.52 1.10 -17.17
N ALA A 139 6.55 1.64 -18.38
CA ALA A 139 6.73 3.06 -18.64
C ALA A 139 5.44 3.85 -18.37
N GLN A 140 5.59 5.16 -18.11
CA GLN A 140 4.45 6.07 -18.02
C GLN A 140 3.75 6.14 -19.38
N PRO A 141 2.43 5.93 -19.46
CA PRO A 141 1.70 6.11 -20.71
C PRO A 141 1.87 7.53 -21.27
N ALA A 142 2.10 7.64 -22.58
CA ALA A 142 2.36 8.94 -23.23
C ALA A 142 1.22 9.95 -23.00
N ALA A 143 -0.03 9.49 -23.04
CA ALA A 143 -1.20 10.34 -22.78
C ALA A 143 -1.27 10.85 -21.32
N GLU A 144 -0.72 10.11 -20.35
CA GLU A 144 -0.64 10.58 -18.97
C GLU A 144 0.40 11.69 -18.81
N LEU A 145 1.55 11.54 -19.49
CA LEU A 145 2.60 12.55 -19.52
C LEU A 145 2.12 13.82 -20.24
N GLU A 146 1.50 13.69 -21.41
CA GLU A 146 0.94 14.80 -22.18
C GLU A 146 -0.08 15.59 -21.36
N HIS A 147 -0.97 14.89 -20.65
CA HIS A 147 -1.90 15.53 -19.73
C HIS A 147 -1.19 16.37 -18.66
N LEU A 148 -0.12 15.85 -18.05
CA LEU A 148 0.63 16.59 -17.04
C LEU A 148 1.40 17.78 -17.64
N GLN A 149 1.99 17.63 -18.83
CA GLN A 149 2.65 18.74 -19.53
C GLN A 149 1.66 19.89 -19.76
N ASN A 150 0.45 19.59 -20.23
CA ASN A 150 -0.62 20.58 -20.41
C ASN A 150 -1.06 21.20 -19.07
N PHE A 151 -1.30 20.37 -18.05
CA PHE A 151 -1.68 20.85 -16.72
C PHE A 151 -0.61 21.79 -16.13
N VAL A 152 0.67 21.45 -16.28
CA VAL A 152 1.77 22.30 -15.79
C VAL A 152 1.83 23.62 -16.55
N ALA A 153 1.74 23.58 -17.88
CA ALA A 153 1.76 24.77 -18.74
C ALA A 153 0.62 25.75 -18.42
N GLU A 154 -0.58 25.23 -18.16
CA GLU A 154 -1.76 26.05 -17.87
C GLU A 154 -1.74 26.68 -16.47
N ASN A 155 -1.13 26.00 -15.48
CA ASN A 155 -1.29 26.37 -14.07
C ASN A 155 -0.02 26.93 -13.42
N PHE A 156 1.17 26.72 -14.01
CA PHE A 156 2.45 27.06 -13.37
C PHE A 156 3.44 27.70 -14.35
N SER A 157 3.39 29.04 -14.45
CA SER A 157 4.26 29.81 -15.36
C SER A 157 5.76 29.78 -15.05
N GLN A 158 6.16 29.22 -13.90
CA GLN A 158 7.55 29.14 -13.43
C GLN A 158 8.05 27.70 -13.30
N VAL A 159 7.35 26.76 -13.94
CA VAL A 159 7.72 25.33 -14.04
C VAL A 159 7.92 25.00 -15.51
N ASP A 160 9.02 24.34 -15.84
CA ASP A 160 9.28 23.83 -17.19
C ASP A 160 8.29 22.69 -17.49
N SER A 161 7.31 22.98 -18.33
CA SER A 161 6.26 22.03 -18.72
C SER A 161 6.68 21.10 -19.86
N SER A 162 7.88 21.26 -20.44
CA SER A 162 8.29 20.48 -21.61
C SER A 162 8.51 19.01 -21.28
N ALA A 163 9.06 18.69 -20.10
CA ALA A 163 9.19 17.34 -19.58
C ALA A 163 9.51 17.36 -18.08
N PRO A 164 9.15 16.29 -17.34
CA PRO A 164 9.68 16.04 -16.02
C PRO A 164 11.22 15.92 -16.07
N ASN A 165 11.88 16.49 -15.08
CA ASN A 165 13.31 16.31 -14.85
C ASN A 165 13.63 14.90 -14.33
N GLN A 166 12.71 14.31 -13.55
CA GLN A 166 12.81 12.97 -12.99
C GLN A 166 11.42 12.33 -12.91
N VAL A 167 11.37 11.00 -13.08
CA VAL A 167 10.17 10.19 -12.88
C VAL A 167 10.49 9.02 -11.96
N ASP A 168 9.87 9.01 -10.78
CA ASP A 168 9.93 7.88 -9.85
C ASP A 168 8.86 6.84 -10.20
N HIS A 169 9.22 5.56 -10.10
CA HIS A 169 8.31 4.45 -10.35
C HIS A 169 7.72 3.95 -9.02
N CYS A 170 6.40 4.09 -8.86
CA CYS A 170 5.67 3.69 -7.67
C CYS A 170 4.52 2.71 -8.02
N MET A 171 3.82 2.22 -7.00
CA MET A 171 2.61 1.43 -7.15
C MET A 171 1.57 1.80 -6.10
N TYR A 172 0.31 1.79 -6.51
CA TYR A 172 -0.83 1.72 -5.59
C TYR A 172 -1.40 0.30 -5.59
N THR A 173 -2.23 0.02 -4.60
CA THR A 173 -2.96 -1.23 -4.48
C THR A 173 -4.40 -0.88 -4.17
N MET A 174 -5.25 -1.01 -5.18
CA MET A 174 -6.62 -0.51 -5.18
C MET A 174 -7.58 -1.56 -4.64
N THR A 175 -8.55 -1.13 -3.84
CA THR A 175 -9.82 -1.84 -3.67
C THR A 175 -10.83 -1.26 -4.65
N GLU A 176 -11.92 -2.00 -4.91
CA GLU A 176 -13.00 -1.58 -5.81
C GLU A 176 -13.64 -0.23 -5.40
N ASP A 177 -13.70 0.06 -4.09
CA ASP A 177 -14.26 1.30 -3.53
C ASP A 177 -13.20 2.32 -3.11
N SER A 178 -11.92 2.08 -3.39
CA SER A 178 -10.80 2.91 -2.94
C SER A 178 -10.68 3.15 -1.42
N ASN A 179 -11.42 2.40 -0.58
CA ASN A 179 -11.21 2.37 0.87
C ASN A 179 -10.11 1.39 1.26
N PHE A 180 -9.70 1.41 2.52
CA PHE A 180 -8.70 0.44 3.00
C PHE A 180 -9.34 -0.91 3.28
N LEU A 181 -8.52 -1.94 3.31
CA LEU A 181 -8.87 -3.23 3.90
C LEU A 181 -8.04 -3.41 5.17
N ILE A 182 -8.71 -3.42 6.31
CA ILE A 182 -8.11 -3.67 7.62
C ILE A 182 -9.05 -4.63 8.34
N ASP A 183 -8.76 -5.92 8.34
CA ASP A 183 -9.66 -6.92 8.91
C ASP A 183 -8.95 -8.23 9.29
N PHE A 184 -9.68 -9.11 9.95
CA PHE A 184 -9.29 -10.51 10.12
C PHE A 184 -9.58 -11.30 8.85
N VAL A 185 -8.64 -12.18 8.49
CA VAL A 185 -8.75 -13.09 7.34
C VAL A 185 -8.41 -14.50 7.82
N ALA A 186 -9.27 -15.46 7.49
CA ALA A 186 -9.04 -16.87 7.80
C ALA A 186 -8.00 -17.46 6.84
N ILE A 187 -7.06 -18.23 7.37
CA ILE A 187 -6.06 -19.02 6.64
C ILE A 187 -6.24 -20.50 7.00
N PRO A 188 -5.93 -21.42 6.06
CA PRO A 188 -6.04 -22.85 6.31
C PRO A 188 -5.06 -23.31 7.39
N SER A 189 -5.42 -24.41 8.05
CA SER A 189 -4.49 -25.14 8.91
C SER A 189 -3.50 -25.95 8.07
N SER A 190 -2.30 -26.20 8.59
CA SER A 190 -1.30 -27.05 7.95
C SER A 190 -1.86 -28.45 7.67
N ALA A 191 -1.48 -29.04 6.53
CA ALA A 191 -1.91 -30.37 6.14
C ALA A 191 -1.73 -31.40 7.28
N GLY A 192 -2.79 -32.14 7.61
CA GLY A 192 -2.83 -33.09 8.72
C GLY A 192 -3.34 -32.54 10.06
N SER A 193 -3.65 -31.24 10.15
CA SER A 193 -4.34 -30.65 11.30
C SER A 193 -5.86 -30.86 11.20
N THR A 194 -6.49 -31.22 12.32
CA THR A 194 -7.96 -31.32 12.45
C THR A 194 -8.60 -30.02 12.96
N SER A 195 -7.82 -28.94 13.14
CA SER A 195 -8.29 -27.67 13.69
C SER A 195 -8.98 -26.78 12.66
N ALA A 196 -9.87 -25.92 13.16
CA ALA A 196 -10.50 -24.83 12.41
C ALA A 196 -9.45 -23.85 11.84
N ALA A 197 -9.83 -23.11 10.82
CA ALA A 197 -8.98 -22.09 10.20
C ALA A 197 -8.46 -21.07 11.23
N LYS A 198 -7.17 -20.72 11.15
CA LYS A 198 -6.59 -19.63 11.96
C LYS A 198 -6.95 -18.29 11.35
N THR A 199 -7.18 -17.26 12.16
CA THR A 199 -7.31 -15.88 11.66
C THR A 199 -6.00 -15.12 11.78
N ILE A 200 -5.70 -14.31 10.76
CA ILE A 200 -4.62 -13.33 10.71
C ILE A 200 -5.18 -11.93 10.49
N VAL A 201 -4.39 -10.90 10.76
CA VAL A 201 -4.78 -9.52 10.46
C VAL A 201 -4.21 -9.13 9.09
N VAL A 202 -5.03 -8.55 8.22
CA VAL A 202 -4.59 -8.02 6.92
C VAL A 202 -4.82 -6.52 6.88
N GLY A 203 -3.77 -5.77 6.55
CA GLY A 203 -3.80 -4.33 6.29
C GLY A 203 -3.33 -4.05 4.86
N ALA A 204 -4.26 -3.80 3.94
CA ALA A 204 -3.99 -3.69 2.52
C ALA A 204 -4.96 -2.73 1.81
N GLY A 205 -4.83 -2.63 0.48
CA GLY A 205 -5.79 -1.86 -0.30
C GLY A 205 -5.76 -0.36 -0.01
N PHE A 206 -4.60 0.20 0.32
CA PHE A 206 -4.49 1.60 0.74
C PHE A 206 -4.78 2.62 -0.38
N SER A 207 -5.05 2.14 -1.59
CA SER A 207 -5.68 2.88 -2.69
C SER A 207 -5.07 4.26 -2.96
N GLY A 208 -3.74 4.37 -2.86
CA GLY A 208 -3.00 5.60 -3.14
C GLY A 208 -3.01 6.67 -2.05
N HIS A 209 -3.76 6.50 -0.95
CA HIS A 209 -3.94 7.58 0.04
C HIS A 209 -3.66 7.20 1.50
N GLY A 210 -3.09 6.01 1.75
CA GLY A 210 -2.78 5.48 3.09
C GLY A 210 -1.54 6.04 3.79
N ALA A 211 -0.54 6.57 3.07
CA ALA A 211 0.74 6.99 3.67
C ALA A 211 0.57 8.04 4.78
N LYS A 212 -0.33 9.01 4.60
CA LYS A 212 -0.64 10.04 5.62
C LYS A 212 -1.27 9.47 6.89
N LYS A 213 -1.81 8.25 6.83
CA LYS A 213 -2.54 7.57 7.91
C LYS A 213 -1.72 6.43 8.55
N THR A 214 -0.45 6.24 8.16
CA THR A 214 0.38 5.14 8.67
C THR A 214 0.43 5.04 10.20
N PRO A 215 0.57 6.13 10.99
CA PRO A 215 0.59 6.02 12.45
C PRO A 215 -0.69 5.39 13.02
N VAL A 216 -1.86 5.86 12.57
CA VAL A 216 -3.15 5.36 13.08
C VAL A 216 -3.45 3.96 12.55
N ILE A 217 -3.09 3.66 11.30
CA ILE A 217 -3.22 2.30 10.73
C ILE A 217 -2.36 1.32 11.51
N GLY A 218 -1.10 1.67 11.82
CA GLY A 218 -0.20 0.83 12.61
C GLY A 218 -0.77 0.52 13.99
N GLN A 219 -1.37 1.51 14.66
CA GLN A 219 -2.05 1.31 15.94
C GLN A 219 -3.25 0.37 15.80
N MET A 220 -4.10 0.55 14.78
CA MET A 220 -5.25 -0.33 14.53
C MET A 220 -4.83 -1.78 14.31
N LEU A 221 -3.81 -2.01 13.48
CA LEU A 221 -3.28 -3.35 13.20
C LEU A 221 -2.69 -4.00 14.46
N ALA A 222 -1.96 -3.24 15.27
CA ALA A 222 -1.41 -3.72 16.55
C ALA A 222 -2.52 -4.08 17.55
N ASP A 223 -3.55 -3.23 17.68
CA ASP A 223 -4.70 -3.50 18.54
C ASP A 223 -5.44 -4.77 18.10
N LEU A 224 -5.76 -4.91 16.81
CA LEU A 224 -6.40 -6.12 16.28
C LEU A 224 -5.56 -7.36 16.55
N ALA A 225 -4.24 -7.28 16.34
CA ALA A 225 -3.36 -8.43 16.52
C ALA A 225 -3.20 -8.85 18.00
N LEU A 226 -3.16 -7.89 18.92
CA LEU A 226 -2.90 -8.15 20.34
C LEU A 226 -4.16 -8.35 21.18
N LYS A 227 -5.26 -7.69 20.81
CA LYS A 227 -6.48 -7.61 21.62
C LYS A 227 -7.70 -8.22 20.92
N GLY A 228 -7.62 -8.50 19.62
CA GLY A 228 -8.77 -8.96 18.84
C GLY A 228 -9.73 -7.84 18.40
N GLU A 229 -9.49 -6.61 18.84
CA GLU A 229 -10.32 -5.44 18.55
C GLU A 229 -9.48 -4.17 18.53
N THR A 230 -10.00 -3.09 17.94
CA THR A 230 -9.41 -1.75 18.00
C THR A 230 -10.49 -0.73 18.36
N ARG A 231 -10.10 0.38 18.99
CA ARG A 231 -11.02 1.39 19.53
C ARG A 231 -12.02 1.91 18.49
N VAL A 232 -11.58 2.07 17.25
CA VAL A 232 -12.44 2.42 16.11
C VAL A 232 -12.07 1.51 14.96
N HIS A 233 -12.97 0.59 14.60
CA HIS A 233 -12.83 -0.25 13.41
C HIS A 233 -13.89 0.17 12.39
N PRO A 234 -13.55 1.07 11.43
CA PRO A 234 -14.53 1.56 10.48
C PRO A 234 -15.15 0.40 9.68
N ALA A 235 -16.48 0.33 9.66
CA ALA A 235 -17.20 -0.71 8.91
C ALA A 235 -16.78 -0.72 7.42
N GLY A 236 -16.47 0.46 6.87
CA GLY A 236 -15.95 0.64 5.52
C GLY A 236 -14.53 0.10 5.29
N PHE A 237 -13.84 -0.47 6.30
CA PHE A 237 -12.55 -1.15 6.12
C PHE A 237 -12.62 -2.67 6.26
N ARG A 238 -13.79 -3.21 6.62
CA ARG A 238 -13.99 -4.66 6.74
C ARG A 238 -13.93 -5.34 5.39
N LEU A 239 -13.50 -6.60 5.37
CA LEU A 239 -13.53 -7.45 4.18
C LEU A 239 -14.98 -7.69 3.72
N SER A 240 -15.90 -7.84 4.67
CA SER A 240 -17.33 -8.08 4.43
C SER A 240 -18.14 -6.82 4.13
N ARG A 241 -17.49 -5.66 3.98
CA ARG A 241 -18.19 -4.40 3.70
C ARG A 241 -18.92 -4.47 2.35
N ASN A 242 -20.02 -3.75 2.26
CA ASN A 242 -20.68 -3.54 0.98
C ASN A 242 -19.83 -2.61 0.13
N VAL A 243 -19.38 -3.11 -1.01
CA VAL A 243 -18.73 -2.31 -2.04
C VAL A 243 -19.84 -1.75 -2.92
N SER A 244 -20.12 -0.46 -2.78
CA SER A 244 -20.81 0.29 -3.83
C SER A 244 -19.74 0.95 -4.67
N PRO A 245 -19.81 0.87 -6.02
CA PRO A 245 -18.94 1.68 -6.86
C PRO A 245 -19.15 3.13 -6.46
N LEU A 246 -18.14 3.74 -5.84
CA LEU A 246 -18.19 5.18 -5.61
C LEU A 246 -18.23 5.83 -7.00
N ASP A 247 -19.04 6.86 -7.17
CA ASP A 247 -18.80 7.87 -8.21
C ASP A 247 -17.55 8.67 -7.80
N HIS A 248 -16.40 8.01 -7.66
CA HIS A 248 -15.15 8.65 -7.31
C HIS A 248 -14.53 9.20 -8.59
N HIS A 249 -14.28 10.50 -8.62
CA HIS A 249 -13.72 11.19 -9.78
C HIS A 249 -12.24 10.85 -10.08
N SER A 250 -11.64 9.90 -9.36
CA SER A 250 -10.17 9.73 -9.35
C SER A 250 -9.68 8.47 -10.06
N PHE A 251 -10.57 7.51 -10.33
CA PHE A 251 -10.21 6.27 -11.05
C PHE A 251 -11.30 5.90 -12.06
N PRO A 252 -10.95 5.34 -13.23
CA PRO A 252 -11.93 4.80 -14.17
C PRO A 252 -12.68 3.62 -13.51
N LYS A 253 -13.97 3.46 -13.85
CA LYS A 253 -14.75 2.30 -13.42
C LYS A 253 -14.11 1.04 -14.04
N LEU A 254 -13.78 0.05 -13.20
CA LEU A 254 -13.33 -1.29 -13.62
C LEU A 254 -14.47 -2.05 -14.29
#